data_AF-A0A926H4I3-F1
#
_entry.id   AF-A0A926H4I3-F1
#
_cell.length_a   1.000
_cell.length_b   1.000
_cell.length_c   1.000
_cell.angle_alpha   90.00
_cell.angle_beta   90.00
_cell.angle_gamma   90.00
#
_symmetry.space_group_name_H-M   'P 1'
#
loop_
_entity.id
_entity.type
_entity.pdbx_description
1 polymer ?
#
loop_
_entity_poly.entity_id
_entity_poly.type
_entity_poly.pdbx_seq_one_letter_code
_entity_poly.pdbx_strand_id
1 'polypeptide(L)'
;MKKITYIVLLTALGLTSCEKYLDINLDPSNPQVAEGFALLPPMFAQMAQGEQFDSRYVGKYVQNWADAGVLDTWDRHGYLTGNDASGMIWRMNYWNLGSNLNLMLDRASAQQQWDYVGVAKAISAWSWQTTTDYHGEIVLKQAFEPNRYIFDYDSQEDVYAYVVSQANDALAALTRTDGNQGTLNRNGADLAYRGDKSKWIKFTYAVLARNLLHQSNKGTFNADKVIEYCDKSLASNADNFNVPHTAGANAALANFFGSTRSNVGTFRQTDFLLSLLDGRVFNAVPDPRLPLLATASPDGTYRGVVPTFGEPNNQNGNVRRIPTLWGEVANSVVQGVSSKYIFRDGADFPIITYAEVQFMKAEAAFKKGDRAVAYDAFRRGVSAAMEYAGVTAAARDAFLAGRALPATAADL
;
A
#
# COMPACT_ATOMS: atom_id res chain seq x y z
N MET A 1 54.93 -2.03 60.36
CA MET A 1 54.80 -2.60 59.00
C MET A 1 53.72 -3.70 58.86
N LYS A 2 52.96 -4.08 59.90
CA LYS A 2 51.87 -5.08 59.78
C LYS A 2 50.46 -4.50 59.53
N LYS A 3 50.28 -3.16 59.55
CA LYS A 3 48.97 -2.51 59.35
C LYS A 3 48.73 -1.99 57.93
N ILE A 4 49.76 -1.92 57.08
CA ILE A 4 49.65 -1.49 55.68
C ILE A 4 49.34 -2.69 54.75
N THR A 5 49.73 -3.91 55.15
CA THR A 5 49.52 -5.14 54.37
C THR A 5 48.04 -5.54 54.26
N TYR A 6 47.22 -5.22 55.27
CA TYR A 6 45.78 -5.55 55.24
C TYR A 6 44.96 -4.61 54.33
N ILE A 7 45.44 -3.39 54.08
CA ILE A 7 44.74 -2.42 53.20
C ILE A 7 44.95 -2.80 51.72
N VAL A 8 46.11 -3.36 51.37
CA VAL A 8 46.40 -3.83 50.01
C VAL A 8 45.68 -5.14 49.67
N LEU A 9 45.46 -6.02 50.66
CA LEU A 9 44.70 -7.26 50.45
C LEU A 9 43.18 -7.03 50.33
N LEU A 10 42.63 -5.97 50.93
CA LEU A 10 41.21 -5.64 50.82
C LEU A 10 40.86 -4.93 49.49
N THR A 11 41.80 -4.22 48.88
CA THR A 11 41.59 -3.57 47.57
C THR A 11 41.71 -4.54 46.39
N ALA A 12 42.35 -5.71 46.58
CA ALA A 12 42.48 -6.74 45.54
C ALA A 12 41.22 -7.59 45.32
N LEU A 13 40.23 -7.53 46.23
CA LEU A 13 38.96 -8.28 46.12
C LEU A 13 37.86 -7.51 45.35
N GLY A 14 38.13 -6.30 44.87
CA GLY A 14 37.16 -5.43 44.20
C GLY A 14 37.17 -5.43 42.67
N LEU A 15 38.04 -6.22 42.02
CA LEU A 15 38.19 -6.23 40.55
C LEU A 15 37.53 -7.42 39.85
N THR A 16 36.49 -8.01 40.45
CA THR A 16 35.57 -8.83 39.66
C THR A 16 34.62 -7.90 38.91
N SER A 17 35.01 -7.56 37.68
CA SER A 17 34.12 -6.97 36.69
C SER A 17 32.85 -7.81 36.62
N CYS A 18 31.73 -7.27 37.12
CA CYS A 18 30.39 -7.78 36.88
C CYS A 18 29.95 -7.46 35.44
N GLU A 19 30.75 -7.78 34.43
CA GLU A 19 30.35 -7.62 33.03
C GLU A 19 29.12 -8.48 32.70
N LYS A 20 28.97 -9.65 33.35
CA LYS A 20 27.82 -10.55 33.12
C LYS A 20 26.53 -10.18 33.82
N TYR A 21 26.54 -9.27 34.80
CA TYR A 21 25.30 -8.87 35.50
C TYR A 21 24.62 -7.66 34.83
N LEU A 22 25.30 -6.94 33.95
CA LEU A 22 24.71 -5.83 33.19
C LEU A 22 24.14 -6.27 31.83
N ASP A 23 24.21 -7.56 31.51
CA ASP A 23 23.54 -8.18 30.36
C ASP A 23 22.03 -8.42 30.67
N ILE A 24 21.38 -7.44 31.30
CA ILE A 24 19.95 -7.45 31.68
C ILE A 24 19.07 -6.91 30.53
N ASN A 25 19.66 -6.62 29.37
CA ASN A 25 18.90 -6.29 28.16
C ASN A 25 18.36 -7.55 27.46
N LEU A 26 18.60 -8.74 28.02
CA LEU A 26 17.99 -9.99 27.60
C LEU A 26 16.61 -10.15 28.29
N ASP A 27 15.57 -9.52 27.76
CA ASP A 27 14.18 -9.84 28.11
C ASP A 27 13.87 -11.28 27.65
N PRO A 28 13.73 -12.26 28.56
CA PRO A 28 13.44 -13.65 28.20
C PRO A 28 12.04 -13.85 27.60
N SER A 29 11.19 -12.84 27.76
CA SER A 29 9.78 -12.83 27.31
C SER A 29 9.62 -12.32 25.88
N ASN A 30 10.66 -11.69 25.32
CA ASN A 30 10.70 -11.17 23.96
C ASN A 30 11.83 -11.85 23.17
N PRO A 31 11.58 -12.39 21.96
CA PRO A 31 12.65 -12.97 21.15
C PRO A 31 13.69 -11.90 20.81
N GLN A 32 14.89 -12.07 21.38
CA GLN A 32 16.05 -11.19 21.25
C GLN A 32 16.70 -11.24 19.85
N VAL A 33 16.25 -12.18 19.02
CA VAL A 33 16.70 -12.39 17.65
C VAL A 33 15.46 -12.50 16.77
N ALA A 34 15.05 -11.39 16.16
CA ALA A 34 14.03 -11.42 15.13
C ALA A 34 14.69 -11.83 13.80
N GLU A 35 14.52 -13.09 13.41
CA GLU A 35 14.90 -13.53 12.07
C GLU A 35 13.98 -12.89 11.01
N GLY A 36 14.45 -12.81 9.75
CA GLY A 36 13.69 -12.17 8.67
C GLY A 36 12.26 -12.71 8.51
N PHE A 37 12.05 -14.01 8.71
CA PHE A 37 10.72 -14.63 8.66
C PHE A 37 9.75 -14.10 9.74
N ALA A 38 10.27 -13.67 10.90
CA ALA A 38 9.43 -13.14 11.98
C ALA A 38 9.03 -11.67 11.74
N LEU A 39 9.83 -10.94 10.95
CA LEU A 39 9.64 -9.52 10.67
C LEU A 39 8.72 -9.27 9.45
N LEU A 40 8.68 -10.17 8.47
CA LEU A 40 7.88 -9.97 7.24
C LEU A 40 6.36 -9.85 7.47
N PRO A 41 5.70 -10.77 8.20
CA PRO A 41 4.25 -10.68 8.41
C PRO A 41 3.77 -9.34 8.99
N PRO A 42 4.35 -8.81 10.09
CA PRO A 42 3.94 -7.51 10.60
C PRO A 42 4.27 -6.39 9.61
N MET A 43 5.37 -6.47 8.85
CA MET A 43 5.67 -5.46 7.83
C MET A 43 4.59 -5.38 6.73
N PHE A 44 4.08 -6.52 6.23
CA PHE A 44 2.98 -6.51 5.25
C PHE A 44 1.71 -5.84 5.80
N ALA A 45 1.36 -6.15 7.04
CA ALA A 45 0.23 -5.51 7.70
C ALA A 45 0.41 -3.98 7.77
N GLN A 46 1.64 -3.52 8.00
CA GLN A 46 1.97 -2.09 8.05
C GLN A 46 1.96 -1.43 6.67
N MET A 47 2.38 -2.13 5.60
CA MET A 47 2.25 -1.66 4.22
C MET A 47 0.77 -1.36 3.86
N ALA A 48 -0.13 -2.29 4.15
CA ALA A 48 -1.55 -2.08 3.92
C ALA A 48 -2.13 -1.00 4.84
N GLN A 49 -1.79 -1.03 6.13
CA GLN A 49 -2.33 -0.08 7.10
C GLN A 49 -1.94 1.37 6.79
N GLY A 50 -0.71 1.62 6.31
CA GLY A 50 -0.25 2.95 5.91
C GLY A 50 -1.17 3.57 4.86
N GLU A 51 -1.31 2.87 3.73
CA GLU A 51 -2.16 3.29 2.61
C GLU A 51 -3.64 3.40 3.02
N GLN A 52 -4.18 2.39 3.71
CA GLN A 52 -5.60 2.36 4.07
C GLN A 52 -6.00 3.45 5.07
N PHE A 53 -5.12 3.76 6.03
CA PHE A 53 -5.42 4.77 7.03
C PHE A 53 -5.49 6.16 6.43
N ASP A 54 -4.51 6.52 5.59
CA ASP A 54 -4.40 7.86 5.00
C ASP A 54 -5.34 8.03 3.79
N SER A 55 -5.59 6.97 3.02
CA SER A 55 -6.54 7.02 1.91
C SER A 55 -7.96 7.35 2.34
N ARG A 56 -8.37 7.13 3.60
CA ARG A 56 -9.65 7.66 4.12
C ARG A 56 -9.83 9.15 3.85
N TYR A 57 -8.74 9.91 3.92
CA TYR A 57 -8.71 11.35 3.73
C TYR A 57 -8.50 11.69 2.26
N VAL A 58 -7.48 11.13 1.61
CA VAL A 58 -7.19 11.36 0.18
C VAL A 58 -8.36 10.93 -0.72
N GLY A 59 -9.04 9.86 -0.34
CA GLY A 59 -10.24 9.33 -1.01
C GLY A 59 -11.38 10.34 -1.09
N LYS A 60 -11.43 11.32 -0.16
CA LYS A 60 -12.36 12.45 -0.21
C LYS A 60 -11.91 13.49 -1.26
N TYR A 61 -10.61 13.73 -1.38
CA TYR A 61 -10.05 14.68 -2.34
C TYR A 61 -10.21 14.21 -3.79
N VAL A 62 -10.02 12.91 -4.02
CA VAL A 62 -10.28 12.27 -5.33
C VAL A 62 -11.74 11.86 -5.51
N GLN A 63 -12.60 12.18 -4.53
CA GLN A 63 -14.04 11.96 -4.55
C GLN A 63 -14.47 10.50 -4.77
N ASN A 64 -13.71 9.52 -4.28
CA ASN A 64 -14.18 8.12 -4.23
C ASN A 64 -15.28 7.94 -3.18
N TRP A 65 -15.15 8.64 -2.06
CA TRP A 65 -16.15 8.69 -0.98
C TRP A 65 -16.18 10.07 -0.34
N ALA A 66 -17.26 10.38 0.37
CA ALA A 66 -17.39 11.58 1.20
C ALA A 66 -18.13 11.26 2.51
N ASP A 67 -18.18 12.20 3.44
CA ASP A 67 -18.84 11.99 4.72
C ASP A 67 -20.37 12.10 4.61
N ALA A 68 -21.09 11.42 5.50
CA ALA A 68 -22.54 11.58 5.62
C ALA A 68 -22.94 12.91 6.30
N GLY A 69 -22.01 13.58 6.98
CA GLY A 69 -22.17 14.90 7.57
C GLY A 69 -21.99 16.05 6.57
N VAL A 70 -22.61 17.19 6.87
CA VAL A 70 -22.41 18.43 6.11
C VAL A 70 -21.09 19.10 6.51
N LEU A 71 -20.46 19.78 5.55
CA LEU A 71 -19.26 20.60 5.77
C LEU A 71 -18.08 19.88 6.45
N ASP A 72 -17.98 18.56 6.27
CA ASP A 72 -16.83 17.79 6.75
C ASP A 72 -15.50 18.42 6.29
N THR A 73 -14.55 18.50 7.20
CA THR A 73 -13.28 19.19 6.99
C THR A 73 -12.51 18.63 5.79
N TRP A 74 -12.47 17.30 5.62
CA TRP A 74 -11.72 16.65 4.57
C TRP A 74 -12.47 16.66 3.24
N ASP A 75 -13.80 16.62 3.25
CA ASP A 75 -14.62 16.88 2.04
C ASP A 75 -14.39 18.30 1.49
N ARG A 76 -13.98 19.24 2.35
CA ARG A 76 -13.62 20.63 1.99
C ARG A 76 -12.15 20.81 1.65
N HIS A 77 -11.40 19.71 1.51
CA HIS A 77 -9.95 19.72 1.30
C HIS A 77 -9.18 20.44 2.42
N GLY A 78 -9.71 20.41 3.63
CA GLY A 78 -9.05 20.92 4.84
C GLY A 78 -8.27 19.84 5.59
N TYR A 79 -7.74 20.22 6.75
CA TYR A 79 -7.06 19.30 7.66
C TYR A 79 -7.50 19.60 9.10
N LEU A 80 -7.26 18.64 10.00
CA LEU A 80 -7.54 18.81 11.43
C LEU A 80 -6.25 19.19 12.18
N THR A 81 -6.26 20.35 12.82
CA THR A 81 -5.11 20.81 13.63
C THR A 81 -4.97 19.97 14.89
N GLY A 82 -3.73 19.57 15.22
CA GLY A 82 -3.42 18.86 16.46
C GLY A 82 -3.78 17.37 16.45
N ASN A 83 -3.99 16.77 15.28
CA ASN A 83 -4.11 15.31 15.14
C ASN A 83 -3.10 14.76 14.12
N ASP A 84 -3.03 13.43 14.05
CA ASP A 84 -2.17 12.63 13.18
C ASP A 84 -2.91 12.07 11.94
N ALA A 85 -4.07 12.64 11.59
CA ALA A 85 -4.76 12.28 10.36
C ALA A 85 -3.89 12.62 9.16
N SER A 86 -3.83 11.71 8.18
CA SER A 86 -2.94 11.80 7.02
C SER A 86 -1.43 11.71 7.36
N GLY A 87 -1.07 11.16 8.53
CA GLY A 87 0.31 10.95 8.95
C GLY A 87 0.76 9.50 9.02
N MET A 88 -0.09 8.54 8.61
CA MET A 88 0.23 7.12 8.78
C MET A 88 1.29 6.63 7.80
N ILE A 89 1.33 7.13 6.56
CA ILE A 89 2.38 6.79 5.58
C ILE A 89 3.75 7.22 6.10
N TRP A 90 3.86 8.44 6.66
CA TRP A 90 5.07 8.89 7.34
C TRP A 90 5.49 7.93 8.45
N ARG A 91 4.58 7.63 9.38
CA ARG A 91 4.85 6.69 10.48
C ARG A 91 5.21 5.29 9.97
N MET A 92 4.56 4.83 8.91
CA MET A 92 4.83 3.55 8.28
C MET A 92 6.28 3.49 7.81
N ASN A 93 6.72 4.48 7.04
CA ASN A 93 8.07 4.50 6.46
C ASN A 93 9.17 4.57 7.51
N TYR A 94 9.07 5.51 8.45
CA TYR A 94 10.14 5.72 9.44
C TYR A 94 10.06 4.74 10.60
N TRP A 95 8.88 4.44 11.13
CA TRP A 95 8.76 3.67 12.36
C TRP A 95 8.38 2.22 12.11
N ASN A 96 7.26 1.98 11.44
CA ASN A 96 6.69 0.63 11.35
C ASN A 96 7.49 -0.29 10.40
N LEU A 97 8.06 0.27 9.33
CA LEU A 97 8.91 -0.44 8.37
C LEU A 97 10.39 -0.14 8.59
N GLY A 98 10.79 1.13 8.66
CA GLY A 98 12.20 1.57 8.63
C GLY A 98 13.14 0.82 9.55
N SER A 99 12.89 0.86 10.87
CA SER A 99 13.74 0.15 11.84
C SER A 99 13.72 -1.38 11.65
N ASN A 100 12.58 -1.95 11.26
CA ASN A 100 12.45 -3.39 11.01
C ASN A 100 13.19 -3.82 9.72
N LEU A 101 13.18 -2.97 8.70
CA LEU A 101 13.93 -3.15 7.47
C LEU A 101 15.44 -3.10 7.73
N ASN A 102 15.91 -2.12 8.48
CA ASN A 102 17.33 -2.02 8.84
C ASN A 102 17.78 -3.26 9.62
N LEU A 103 16.99 -3.69 10.61
CA LEU A 103 17.26 -4.92 11.36
C LEU A 103 17.31 -6.16 10.46
N MET A 104 16.35 -6.30 9.53
CA MET A 104 16.33 -7.42 8.58
C MET A 104 17.56 -7.39 7.66
N LEU A 105 17.94 -6.22 7.15
CA LEU A 105 19.08 -6.05 6.26
C LEU A 105 20.40 -6.42 6.94
N ASP A 106 20.64 -5.94 8.16
CA ASP A 106 21.86 -6.23 8.91
C ASP A 106 22.01 -7.73 9.16
N ARG A 107 20.92 -8.37 9.61
CA ARG A 107 20.90 -9.80 9.94
C ARG A 107 21.01 -10.69 8.70
N ALA A 108 20.18 -10.42 7.68
CA ALA A 108 20.17 -11.20 6.46
C ALA A 108 21.52 -11.10 5.72
N SER A 109 22.14 -9.92 5.70
CA SER A 109 23.46 -9.73 5.10
C SER A 109 24.54 -10.51 5.86
N ALA A 110 24.55 -10.45 7.21
CA ALA A 110 25.50 -11.22 8.02
C ALA A 110 25.35 -12.74 7.86
N GLN A 111 24.14 -13.21 7.58
CA GLN A 111 23.85 -14.63 7.35
C GLN A 111 23.86 -15.03 5.86
N GLN A 112 24.21 -14.11 4.96
CA GLN A 112 24.19 -14.32 3.50
C GLN A 112 22.82 -14.79 2.96
N GLN A 113 21.72 -14.37 3.58
CA GLN A 113 20.35 -14.63 3.14
C GLN A 113 19.89 -13.55 2.15
N TRP A 114 20.43 -13.60 0.92
CA TRP A 114 20.20 -12.54 -0.07
C TRP A 114 18.75 -12.43 -0.56
N ASP A 115 17.94 -13.48 -0.40
CA ASP A 115 16.50 -13.42 -0.65
C ASP A 115 15.80 -12.45 0.32
N TYR A 116 16.10 -12.51 1.61
CA TYR A 116 15.61 -11.53 2.59
C TYR A 116 16.16 -10.12 2.34
N VAL A 117 17.44 -9.99 1.96
CA VAL A 117 18.03 -8.68 1.60
C VAL A 117 17.26 -8.07 0.41
N GLY A 118 17.00 -8.89 -0.62
CA GLY A 118 16.26 -8.48 -1.80
C GLY A 118 14.84 -8.02 -1.49
N VAL A 119 14.11 -8.79 -0.68
CA VAL A 119 12.75 -8.44 -0.24
C VAL A 119 12.73 -7.17 0.62
N ALA A 120 13.63 -7.04 1.59
CA ALA A 120 13.73 -5.84 2.42
C ALA A 120 13.96 -4.59 1.55
N LYS A 121 14.88 -4.66 0.59
CA LYS A 121 15.14 -3.54 -0.32
C LYS A 121 13.99 -3.23 -1.27
N ALA A 122 13.25 -4.24 -1.73
CA ALA A 122 12.05 -4.04 -2.54
C ALA A 122 10.94 -3.31 -1.75
N ILE A 123 10.71 -3.71 -0.49
CA ILE A 123 9.75 -3.04 0.41
C ILE A 123 10.23 -1.61 0.73
N SER A 124 11.53 -1.43 0.97
CA SER A 124 12.13 -0.10 1.19
C SER A 124 11.90 0.83 0.00
N ALA A 125 12.18 0.37 -1.23
CA ALA A 125 11.95 1.14 -2.44
C ALA A 125 10.48 1.60 -2.57
N TRP A 126 9.53 0.68 -2.33
CA TRP A 126 8.11 1.02 -2.34
C TRP A 126 7.73 2.02 -1.23
N SER A 127 8.23 1.82 0.00
CA SER A 127 7.91 2.65 1.16
C SER A 127 8.39 4.09 0.95
N TRP A 128 9.63 4.26 0.51
CA TRP A 128 10.20 5.59 0.26
C TRP A 128 9.49 6.31 -0.90
N GLN A 129 9.18 5.59 -1.99
CA GLN A 129 8.39 6.12 -3.10
C GLN A 129 7.03 6.65 -2.62
N THR A 130 6.28 5.81 -1.92
CA THR A 130 4.95 6.13 -1.39
C THR A 130 5.00 7.35 -0.46
N THR A 131 6.03 7.43 0.38
CA THR A 131 6.18 8.53 1.34
C THR A 131 6.46 9.86 0.67
N THR A 132 7.38 9.89 -0.30
CA THR A 132 7.71 11.15 -0.98
C THR A 132 6.62 11.60 -1.96
N ASP A 133 5.90 10.66 -2.58
CA ASP A 133 4.73 10.99 -3.40
C ASP A 133 3.64 11.67 -2.59
N TYR A 134 3.53 11.31 -1.30
CA TYR A 134 2.52 11.84 -0.41
C TYR A 134 2.94 13.12 0.32
N HIS A 135 4.22 13.26 0.69
CA HIS A 135 4.71 14.33 1.54
C HIS A 135 5.68 15.32 0.86
N GLY A 136 6.15 15.05 -0.36
CA GLY A 136 7.16 15.88 -1.02
C GLY A 136 8.57 15.60 -0.50
N GLU A 137 9.31 16.65 -0.16
CA GLU A 137 10.60 16.57 0.53
C GLU A 137 10.45 15.88 1.88
N ILE A 138 11.39 15.00 2.23
CA ILE A 138 11.36 14.20 3.46
C ILE A 138 12.77 13.95 3.97
N VAL A 139 12.91 13.49 5.22
CA VAL A 139 14.21 13.17 5.84
C VAL A 139 14.78 11.87 5.25
N LEU A 140 15.85 11.94 4.47
CA LEU A 140 16.44 10.75 3.86
C LEU A 140 17.83 10.45 4.43
N LYS A 141 18.80 11.35 4.21
CA LYS A 141 20.21 11.11 4.51
C LYS A 141 20.47 11.01 6.01
N GLN A 142 19.72 11.77 6.80
CA GLN A 142 19.81 11.80 8.25
C GLN A 142 18.85 10.82 8.95
N ALA A 143 18.05 10.07 8.18
CA ALA A 143 17.11 9.12 8.75
C ALA A 143 17.88 8.02 9.51
N PHE A 144 17.36 7.63 10.68
CA PHE A 144 17.92 6.58 11.54
C PHE A 144 19.31 6.87 12.13
N GLU A 145 19.84 8.09 12.01
CA GLU A 145 21.08 8.47 12.71
C GLU A 145 20.87 8.43 14.24
N PRO A 146 21.67 7.64 14.99
CA PRO A 146 21.53 7.55 16.44
C PRO A 146 21.85 8.90 17.09
N ASN A 147 21.11 9.26 18.14
CA ASN A 147 21.27 10.50 18.90
C ASN A 147 21.00 11.81 18.11
N ARG A 148 20.33 11.72 16.96
CA ARG A 148 19.81 12.90 16.25
C ARG A 148 18.35 13.17 16.65
N TYR A 149 18.06 14.44 16.95
CA TYR A 149 16.71 14.90 17.32
C TYR A 149 16.21 16.07 16.44
N ILE A 150 17.04 16.57 15.54
CA ILE A 150 16.73 17.63 14.58
C ILE A 150 17.19 17.13 13.21
N PHE A 151 16.29 17.20 12.22
CA PHE A 151 16.48 16.60 10.92
C PHE A 151 16.27 17.62 9.81
N ASP A 152 17.14 17.57 8.81
CA ASP A 152 17.00 18.30 7.57
C ASP A 152 16.20 17.47 6.56
N TYR A 153 15.42 18.16 5.73
CA TYR A 153 14.65 17.52 4.66
C TYR A 153 15.50 17.46 3.40
N ASP A 154 15.53 16.30 2.77
CA ASP A 154 16.17 16.08 1.48
C ASP A 154 15.19 16.33 0.34
N SER A 155 15.74 16.70 -0.82
CA SER A 155 14.93 16.96 -2.01
C SER A 155 14.17 15.72 -2.46
N GLN A 156 12.99 15.90 -3.06
CA GLN A 156 12.26 14.79 -3.66
C GLN A 156 13.09 14.10 -4.78
N GLU A 157 13.97 14.81 -5.48
CA GLU A 157 14.90 14.23 -6.45
C GLU A 157 15.87 13.22 -5.81
N ASP A 158 16.46 13.57 -4.66
CA ASP A 158 17.34 12.67 -3.91
C ASP A 158 16.59 11.39 -3.48
N VAL A 159 15.35 11.54 -3.03
CA VAL A 159 14.51 10.40 -2.60
C VAL A 159 14.16 9.52 -3.78
N TYR A 160 13.76 10.08 -4.92
CA TYR A 160 13.49 9.32 -6.14
C TYR A 160 14.72 8.54 -6.62
N ALA A 161 15.91 9.15 -6.57
CA ALA A 161 17.16 8.46 -6.88
C ALA A 161 17.47 7.33 -5.89
N TYR A 162 17.19 7.53 -4.60
CA TYR A 162 17.34 6.51 -3.57
C TYR A 162 16.38 5.33 -3.76
N VAL A 163 15.13 5.57 -4.15
CA VAL A 163 14.17 4.52 -4.51
C VAL A 163 14.73 3.64 -5.63
N VAL A 164 15.25 4.25 -6.70
CA VAL A 164 15.86 3.52 -7.82
C VAL A 164 17.06 2.69 -7.35
N SER A 165 17.89 3.24 -6.47
CA SER A 165 19.02 2.53 -5.86
C SER A 165 18.56 1.29 -5.07
N GLN A 166 17.59 1.45 -4.16
CA GLN A 166 17.05 0.32 -3.40
C GLN A 166 16.41 -0.74 -4.29
N ALA A 167 15.66 -0.33 -5.32
CA ALA A 167 15.07 -1.27 -6.26
C ALA A 167 16.13 -2.04 -7.07
N ASN A 168 17.19 -1.39 -7.54
CA ASN A 168 18.26 -2.07 -8.27
C ASN A 168 19.05 -3.04 -7.37
N ASP A 169 19.36 -2.63 -6.14
CA ASP A 169 20.00 -3.51 -5.16
C ASP A 169 19.09 -4.72 -4.82
N ALA A 170 17.77 -4.50 -4.76
CA ALA A 170 16.80 -5.58 -4.55
C ALA A 170 16.86 -6.60 -5.70
N LEU A 171 16.85 -6.14 -6.95
CA LEU A 171 16.98 -6.99 -8.14
C LEU A 171 18.30 -7.76 -8.13
N ALA A 172 19.40 -7.10 -7.78
CA ALA A 172 20.72 -7.72 -7.67
C ALA A 172 20.73 -8.83 -6.61
N ALA A 173 20.13 -8.60 -5.44
CA ALA A 173 20.08 -9.57 -4.35
C ALA A 173 19.14 -10.75 -4.66
N LEU A 174 17.95 -10.51 -5.22
CA LEU A 174 16.96 -11.55 -5.55
C LEU A 174 17.46 -12.53 -6.61
N THR A 175 18.32 -12.07 -7.51
CA THR A 175 18.90 -12.89 -8.60
C THR A 175 20.11 -13.72 -8.17
N ARG A 176 20.61 -13.52 -6.94
CA ARG A 176 21.71 -14.34 -6.42
C ARG A 176 21.31 -15.79 -6.24
N THR A 177 22.30 -16.65 -6.43
CA THR A 177 22.19 -18.11 -6.30
C THR A 177 23.13 -18.68 -5.24
N ASP A 178 23.91 -17.83 -4.56
CA ASP A 178 24.86 -18.18 -3.52
C ASP A 178 24.35 -17.78 -2.11
N GLY A 179 25.08 -18.16 -1.06
CA GLY A 179 24.69 -17.90 0.33
C GLY A 179 23.56 -18.80 0.83
N ASN A 180 22.95 -18.44 1.96
CA ASN A 180 21.92 -19.22 2.64
C ASN A 180 20.52 -18.88 2.10
N GLN A 181 20.27 -19.16 0.82
CA GLN A 181 19.02 -18.89 0.11
C GLN A 181 17.89 -19.88 0.46
N GLY A 182 16.66 -19.53 0.07
CA GLY A 182 15.52 -20.46 0.03
C GLY A 182 14.74 -20.52 1.34
N THR A 183 15.00 -19.58 2.24
CA THR A 183 14.36 -19.49 3.55
C THR A 183 13.26 -18.43 3.58
N LEU A 184 13.07 -17.65 2.50
CA LEU A 184 12.15 -16.52 2.44
C LEU A 184 10.73 -16.81 2.98
N ASN A 185 10.18 -18.00 2.70
CA ASN A 185 8.87 -18.43 3.18
C ASN A 185 8.90 -19.41 4.35
N ARG A 186 9.97 -19.41 5.14
CA ARG A 186 10.05 -20.16 6.39
C ARG A 186 8.82 -19.83 7.25
N ASN A 187 8.15 -20.87 7.77
CA ASN A 187 6.94 -20.74 8.57
C ASN A 187 5.78 -19.97 7.90
N GLY A 188 5.76 -19.87 6.57
CA GLY A 188 4.71 -19.12 5.86
C GLY A 188 4.84 -17.60 6.02
N ALA A 189 6.05 -17.10 6.30
CA ALA A 189 6.29 -15.68 6.59
C ALA A 189 6.04 -14.74 5.41
N ASP A 190 6.27 -15.19 4.18
CA ASP A 190 5.97 -14.39 3.00
C ASP A 190 4.48 -14.57 2.63
N LEU A 191 3.65 -13.72 3.23
CA LEU A 191 2.20 -13.75 3.04
C LEU A 191 1.76 -13.34 1.63
N ALA A 192 2.56 -12.54 0.91
CA ALA A 192 2.21 -12.01 -0.39
C ALA A 192 2.56 -12.98 -1.52
N TYR A 193 3.82 -13.46 -1.56
CA TYR A 193 4.32 -14.27 -2.68
C TYR A 193 4.81 -15.66 -2.28
N ARG A 194 4.68 -16.04 -1.01
CA ARG A 194 4.97 -17.40 -0.52
C ARG A 194 6.37 -17.87 -0.89
N GLY A 195 7.34 -16.95 -0.95
CA GLY A 195 8.74 -17.22 -1.24
C GLY A 195 9.09 -17.20 -2.73
N ASP A 196 8.14 -16.86 -3.60
CA ASP A 196 8.38 -16.77 -5.04
C ASP A 196 9.19 -15.52 -5.39
N LYS A 197 10.52 -15.70 -5.52
CA LYS A 197 11.45 -14.64 -5.90
C LYS A 197 11.11 -14.00 -7.26
N SER A 198 10.51 -14.75 -8.19
CA SER A 198 10.15 -14.22 -9.50
C SER A 198 9.07 -13.14 -9.39
N LYS A 199 8.12 -13.29 -8.48
CA LYS A 199 7.08 -12.29 -8.21
C LYS A 199 7.63 -11.08 -7.48
N TRP A 200 8.59 -11.27 -6.56
CA TRP A 200 9.32 -10.15 -5.94
C TRP A 200 10.07 -9.31 -6.98
N ILE A 201 10.75 -9.95 -7.94
CA ILE A 201 11.41 -9.26 -9.05
C ILE A 201 10.39 -8.44 -9.88
N LYS A 202 9.23 -9.03 -10.21
CA LYS A 202 8.16 -8.33 -10.94
C LYS A 202 7.62 -7.13 -10.18
N PHE A 203 7.41 -7.26 -8.87
CA PHE A 203 7.00 -6.17 -7.98
C PHE A 203 8.04 -5.04 -7.99
N THR A 204 9.32 -5.36 -7.87
CA THR A 204 10.40 -4.35 -7.91
C THR A 204 10.44 -3.59 -9.24
N TYR A 205 10.24 -4.27 -10.37
CA TYR A 205 10.10 -3.59 -11.66
C TYR A 205 8.85 -2.72 -11.75
N ALA A 206 7.78 -3.08 -11.06
CA ALA A 206 6.58 -2.25 -10.97
C ALA A 206 6.86 -0.92 -10.24
N VAL A 207 7.61 -0.98 -9.12
CA VAL A 207 8.05 0.20 -8.37
C VAL A 207 8.93 1.10 -9.24
N LEU A 208 9.86 0.52 -10.02
CA LEU A 208 10.69 1.28 -10.97
C LEU A 208 9.85 1.94 -12.08
N ALA A 209 8.85 1.24 -12.62
CA ALA A 209 7.93 1.81 -13.61
C ALA A 209 7.14 3.00 -13.03
N ARG A 210 6.62 2.86 -11.80
CA ARG A 210 5.88 3.91 -11.09
C ARG A 210 6.76 5.13 -10.83
N ASN A 211 7.95 4.93 -10.26
CA ASN A 211 8.93 5.99 -9.98
C ASN A 211 9.26 6.80 -11.25
N LEU A 212 9.50 6.13 -12.37
CA LEU A 212 9.84 6.83 -13.61
C LEU A 212 8.63 7.52 -14.25
N LEU A 213 7.43 6.91 -14.19
CA LEU A 213 6.22 7.52 -14.74
C LEU A 213 5.78 8.77 -13.97
N HIS A 214 5.95 8.81 -12.64
CA HIS A 214 5.65 10.01 -11.84
C HIS A 214 6.47 11.23 -12.28
N GLN A 215 7.61 11.00 -12.93
CA GLN A 215 8.46 12.04 -13.48
C GLN A 215 8.10 12.40 -14.93
N SER A 216 6.93 12.01 -15.45
CA SER A 216 6.56 12.18 -16.87
C SER A 216 6.44 13.62 -17.38
N ASN A 217 6.48 14.60 -16.48
CA ASN A 217 6.52 16.02 -16.81
C ASN A 217 7.93 16.63 -16.69
N LYS A 218 8.96 15.83 -16.38
CA LYS A 218 10.36 16.25 -16.33
C LYS A 218 11.03 16.00 -17.69
N GLY A 219 11.98 16.86 -18.06
CA GLY A 219 12.73 16.72 -19.32
C GLY A 219 13.60 15.44 -19.41
N THR A 220 13.84 14.79 -18.27
CA THR A 220 14.56 13.51 -18.15
C THR A 220 13.68 12.27 -18.35
N PHE A 221 12.37 12.46 -18.57
CA PHE A 221 11.44 11.34 -18.73
C PHE A 221 11.77 10.45 -19.93
N ASN A 222 11.77 9.13 -19.70
CA ASN A 222 12.03 8.14 -20.73
C ASN A 222 10.87 7.12 -20.80
N ALA A 223 9.96 7.34 -21.76
CA ALA A 223 8.82 6.46 -21.99
C ALA A 223 9.21 5.03 -22.34
N ASP A 224 10.27 4.82 -23.13
CA ASP A 224 10.74 3.47 -23.49
C ASP A 224 11.19 2.68 -22.27
N LYS A 225 11.83 3.36 -21.32
CA LYS A 225 12.27 2.72 -20.08
C LYS A 225 11.10 2.37 -19.17
N VAL A 226 10.04 3.19 -19.12
CA VAL A 226 8.79 2.83 -18.40
C VAL A 226 8.18 1.56 -19.01
N ILE A 227 8.08 1.50 -20.34
CA ILE A 227 7.54 0.33 -21.06
C ILE A 227 8.38 -0.91 -20.76
N GLU A 228 9.72 -0.81 -20.83
CA GLU A 228 10.63 -1.90 -20.51
C GLU A 228 10.42 -2.43 -19.07
N TYR A 229 10.28 -1.52 -18.09
CA TYR A 229 10.01 -1.91 -16.71
C TYR A 229 8.63 -2.56 -16.56
N CYS A 230 7.60 -2.02 -17.21
CA CYS A 230 6.27 -2.64 -17.21
C CYS A 230 6.29 -4.06 -17.80
N ASP A 231 7.06 -4.29 -18.87
CA ASP A 231 7.17 -5.60 -19.52
C ASP A 231 7.95 -6.65 -18.70
N LYS A 232 8.84 -6.19 -17.82
CA LYS A 232 9.53 -7.03 -16.83
C LYS A 232 8.75 -7.20 -15.52
N SER A 233 7.62 -6.53 -15.39
CA SER A 233 6.81 -6.48 -14.18
C SER A 233 5.68 -7.54 -14.20
N LEU A 234 4.57 -7.25 -13.54
CA LEU A 234 3.41 -8.13 -13.39
C LEU A 234 2.89 -8.53 -14.77
N ALA A 235 2.64 -9.82 -14.99
CA ALA A 235 2.16 -10.34 -16.27
C ALA A 235 0.64 -10.60 -16.28
N SER A 236 0.02 -10.74 -15.11
CA SER A 236 -1.43 -10.91 -14.94
C SER A 236 -1.84 -10.57 -13.50
N ASN A 237 -3.15 -10.59 -13.20
CA ASN A 237 -3.66 -10.43 -11.84
C ASN A 237 -3.10 -11.45 -10.83
N ALA A 238 -2.59 -12.61 -11.28
CA ALA A 238 -1.94 -13.59 -10.41
C ALA A 238 -0.57 -13.12 -9.86
N ASP A 239 0.01 -12.07 -10.44
CA ASP A 239 1.23 -11.43 -9.98
C ASP A 239 0.98 -10.17 -9.11
N ASN A 240 -0.28 -9.82 -8.82
CA ASN A 240 -0.60 -8.65 -7.99
C ASN A 240 0.05 -8.78 -6.60
N PHE A 241 0.60 -7.67 -6.10
CA PHE A 241 1.06 -7.60 -4.71
C PHE A 241 -0.12 -7.28 -3.81
N ASN A 242 -0.70 -8.32 -3.22
CA ASN A 242 -1.84 -8.22 -2.34
C ASN A 242 -1.43 -8.57 -0.91
N VAL A 243 -1.74 -7.69 0.04
CA VAL A 243 -1.58 -7.98 1.46
C VAL A 243 -2.86 -8.70 1.93
N PRO A 244 -2.75 -9.97 2.39
CA PRO A 244 -3.93 -10.74 2.75
C PRO A 244 -4.51 -10.33 4.09
N HIS A 245 -5.83 -10.42 4.21
CA HIS A 245 -6.57 -10.25 5.47
C HIS A 245 -7.44 -11.47 5.76
N THR A 246 -7.80 -11.67 7.03
CA THR A 246 -8.67 -12.76 7.44
C THR A 246 -10.04 -12.22 7.85
N ALA A 247 -11.09 -12.78 7.26
CA ALA A 247 -12.46 -12.48 7.68
C ALA A 247 -12.74 -13.00 9.10
N GLY A 248 -13.52 -12.27 9.88
CA GLY A 248 -13.99 -12.69 11.22
C GLY A 248 -13.89 -11.59 12.26
N ALA A 249 -14.18 -11.93 13.51
CA ALA A 249 -14.28 -10.96 14.61
C ALA A 249 -12.94 -10.42 15.14
N ASN A 250 -11.80 -10.94 14.66
CA ASN A 250 -10.50 -10.46 15.09
C ASN A 250 -10.08 -9.21 14.31
N ALA A 251 -10.30 -8.04 14.90
CA ALA A 251 -9.93 -6.74 14.34
C ALA A 251 -8.41 -6.57 14.08
N ALA A 252 -7.53 -7.41 14.63
CA ALA A 252 -6.10 -7.34 14.31
C ALA A 252 -5.76 -8.00 12.96
N LEU A 253 -6.60 -8.91 12.47
CA LEU A 253 -6.39 -9.66 11.23
C LEU A 253 -7.36 -9.25 10.11
N ALA A 254 -8.43 -8.53 10.47
CA ALA A 254 -9.39 -7.99 9.52
C ALA A 254 -8.83 -6.78 8.78
N ASN A 255 -9.22 -6.67 7.52
CA ASN A 255 -8.99 -5.52 6.65
C ASN A 255 -9.41 -4.22 7.35
N PHE A 256 -8.55 -3.19 7.30
CA PHE A 256 -8.79 -1.87 7.89
C PHE A 256 -10.13 -1.25 7.47
N PHE A 257 -10.51 -1.43 6.20
CA PHE A 257 -11.78 -0.96 5.64
C PHE A 257 -12.97 -1.87 5.92
N GLY A 258 -12.73 -3.04 6.51
CA GLY A 258 -13.76 -3.97 6.94
C GLY A 258 -14.67 -3.40 8.03
N SER A 259 -15.91 -3.88 8.05
CA SER A 259 -16.92 -3.55 9.04
C SER A 259 -16.46 -3.84 10.48
N THR A 260 -15.71 -4.94 10.69
CA THR A 260 -15.20 -5.32 12.01
C THR A 260 -14.28 -4.25 12.63
N ARG A 261 -13.59 -3.47 11.80
CA ARG A 261 -12.67 -2.41 12.25
C ARG A 261 -13.35 -1.06 12.48
N SER A 262 -14.56 -0.85 11.97
CA SER A 262 -15.34 0.39 12.16
C SER A 262 -14.69 1.70 11.62
N ASN A 263 -13.70 1.65 10.74
CA ASN A 263 -12.92 2.86 10.40
C ASN A 263 -13.56 3.82 9.39
N VAL A 264 -14.62 3.40 8.70
CA VAL A 264 -15.25 4.16 7.59
C VAL A 264 -16.78 4.23 7.70
N GLY A 265 -17.33 4.10 8.91
CA GLY A 265 -18.79 3.95 9.12
C GLY A 265 -19.64 5.17 8.76
N THR A 266 -19.06 6.36 8.68
CA THR A 266 -19.75 7.56 8.20
C THR A 266 -19.62 7.75 6.70
N PHE A 267 -18.73 7.01 6.02
CA PHE A 267 -18.39 7.29 4.63
C PHE A 267 -19.45 6.74 3.68
N ARG A 268 -19.66 7.48 2.60
CA ARG A 268 -20.63 7.18 1.55
C ARG A 268 -19.93 7.25 0.19
N GLN A 269 -20.37 6.40 -0.73
CA GLN A 269 -20.03 6.54 -2.15
C GLN A 269 -20.47 7.92 -2.66
N THR A 270 -19.65 8.56 -3.49
CA THR A 270 -19.99 9.89 -4.04
C THR A 270 -20.83 9.79 -5.31
N ASP A 271 -21.51 10.87 -5.67
CA ASP A 271 -22.18 10.97 -6.97
C ASP A 271 -21.17 10.96 -8.12
N PHE A 272 -19.98 11.53 -7.90
CA PHE A 272 -18.88 11.52 -8.88
C PHE A 272 -18.47 10.09 -9.23
N LEU A 273 -18.15 9.25 -8.24
CA LEU A 273 -17.79 7.85 -8.46
C LEU A 273 -18.89 7.10 -9.22
N LEU A 274 -20.16 7.31 -8.84
CA LEU A 274 -21.27 6.67 -9.51
C LEU A 274 -21.42 7.13 -10.96
N SER A 275 -21.20 8.42 -11.25
CA SER A 275 -21.31 8.97 -12.61
C SER A 275 -20.31 8.35 -13.60
N LEU A 276 -19.17 7.90 -13.09
CA LEU A 276 -18.16 7.17 -13.86
C LEU A 276 -18.56 5.71 -14.14
N LEU A 277 -19.57 5.18 -13.46
CA LEU A 277 -19.97 3.77 -13.50
C LEU A 277 -21.40 3.54 -14.01
N ASP A 278 -22.30 4.50 -13.86
CA ASP A 278 -23.72 4.35 -14.21
C ASP A 278 -24.05 4.71 -15.68
N GLY A 279 -23.02 5.09 -16.45
CA GLY A 279 -23.12 5.45 -17.86
C GLY A 279 -23.39 6.93 -18.11
N ARG A 280 -23.54 7.78 -17.08
CA ARG A 280 -23.70 9.22 -17.26
C ARG A 280 -22.53 9.86 -18.01
N VAL A 281 -21.30 9.42 -17.71
CA VAL A 281 -20.08 9.95 -18.33
C VAL A 281 -19.69 9.18 -19.60
N PHE A 282 -19.72 7.85 -19.56
CA PHE A 282 -19.19 7.02 -20.64
C PHE A 282 -20.28 6.51 -21.58
N ASN A 283 -20.78 7.43 -22.41
CA ASN A 283 -21.64 7.09 -23.55
C ASN A 283 -22.89 6.29 -23.17
N ALA A 284 -23.55 6.55 -22.04
CA ALA A 284 -24.72 5.78 -21.59
C ALA A 284 -24.50 4.25 -21.55
N VAL A 285 -23.26 3.81 -21.33
CA VAL A 285 -22.91 2.41 -21.11
C VAL A 285 -22.58 2.24 -19.62
N PRO A 286 -23.44 1.56 -18.85
CA PRO A 286 -23.13 1.23 -17.47
C PRO A 286 -21.92 0.31 -17.38
N ASP A 287 -21.02 0.61 -16.45
CA ASP A 287 -19.88 -0.22 -16.11
C ASP A 287 -20.33 -1.47 -15.33
N PRO A 288 -19.96 -2.69 -15.75
CA PRO A 288 -20.36 -3.92 -15.08
C PRO A 288 -19.84 -4.05 -13.64
N ARG A 289 -18.91 -3.20 -13.23
CA ARG A 289 -18.41 -3.12 -11.85
C ARG A 289 -19.36 -2.40 -10.91
N LEU A 290 -20.31 -1.59 -11.38
CA LEU A 290 -21.23 -0.82 -10.54
C LEU A 290 -21.87 -1.65 -9.39
N PRO A 291 -22.50 -2.81 -9.64
CA PRO A 291 -23.08 -3.62 -8.58
C PRO A 291 -22.06 -4.33 -7.67
N LEU A 292 -20.79 -4.39 -8.08
CA LEU A 292 -19.70 -5.01 -7.32
C LEU A 292 -18.96 -4.00 -6.43
N LEU A 293 -18.94 -2.73 -6.81
CA LEU A 293 -18.22 -1.67 -6.10
C LEU A 293 -19.13 -0.83 -5.21
N ALA A 294 -20.39 -0.64 -5.60
CA ALA A 294 -21.34 0.24 -4.95
C ALA A 294 -22.61 -0.49 -4.51
N THR A 295 -23.36 0.12 -3.60
CA THR A 295 -24.64 -0.41 -3.11
C THR A 295 -25.75 0.60 -3.38
N ALA A 296 -26.84 0.14 -4.01
CA ALA A 296 -28.01 0.97 -4.23
C ALA A 296 -28.71 1.28 -2.90
N SER A 297 -29.40 2.41 -2.82
CA SER A 297 -30.34 2.70 -1.73
C SER A 297 -31.43 1.62 -1.62
N PRO A 298 -32.14 1.51 -0.49
CA PRO A 298 -33.18 0.50 -0.30
C PRO A 298 -34.27 0.47 -1.38
N ASP A 299 -34.53 1.58 -2.06
CA ASP A 299 -35.45 1.66 -3.21
C ASP A 299 -34.86 1.12 -4.53
N GLY A 300 -33.66 0.54 -4.50
CA GLY A 300 -32.98 -0.05 -5.67
C GLY A 300 -32.23 0.96 -6.54
N THR A 301 -32.23 2.25 -6.20
CA THR A 301 -31.55 3.28 -6.99
C THR A 301 -30.18 3.62 -6.42
N TYR A 302 -29.16 3.69 -7.28
CA TYR A 302 -27.83 4.17 -6.91
C TYR A 302 -27.86 5.68 -6.67
N ARG A 303 -27.39 6.10 -5.51
CA ARG A 303 -27.24 7.50 -5.13
C ARG A 303 -25.91 7.68 -4.42
N GLY A 304 -25.30 8.82 -4.66
CA GLY A 304 -24.02 9.19 -4.05
C GLY A 304 -24.11 10.56 -3.41
N VAL A 305 -23.30 10.78 -2.38
CA VAL A 305 -23.21 12.08 -1.73
C VAL A 305 -22.44 13.05 -2.62
N VAL A 306 -22.80 14.32 -2.56
CA VAL A 306 -21.98 15.41 -3.13
C VAL A 306 -21.06 15.89 -2.00
N PRO A 307 -19.72 15.97 -2.20
CA PRO A 307 -18.81 16.41 -1.16
C PRO A 307 -19.28 17.70 -0.48
N THR A 308 -19.20 17.76 0.85
CA THR A 308 -19.65 18.88 1.71
C THR A 308 -21.15 19.03 1.95
N PHE A 309 -22.01 18.38 1.15
CA PHE A 309 -23.48 18.45 1.31
C PHE A 309 -24.04 17.37 2.26
N GLY A 310 -23.22 16.40 2.66
CA GLY A 310 -23.64 15.28 3.50
C GLY A 310 -24.70 14.39 2.84
N GLU A 311 -25.31 13.52 3.65
CA GLU A 311 -26.38 12.62 3.22
C GLU A 311 -27.76 13.31 3.32
N PRO A 312 -28.41 13.68 2.19
CA PRO A 312 -29.65 14.45 2.22
C PRO A 312 -30.86 13.65 2.74
N ASN A 313 -30.80 12.32 2.71
CA ASN A 313 -31.89 11.44 3.12
C ASN A 313 -31.58 10.71 4.45
N ASN A 314 -30.75 11.30 5.32
CA ASN A 314 -30.26 10.67 6.56
C ASN A 314 -31.32 10.57 7.67
N GLN A 315 -32.44 9.91 7.39
CA GLN A 315 -33.54 9.67 8.32
C GLN A 315 -33.82 8.17 8.41
N ASN A 316 -34.11 7.68 9.62
CA ASN A 316 -34.42 6.26 9.82
C ASN A 316 -35.70 5.89 9.05
N GLY A 317 -35.68 4.74 8.36
CA GLY A 317 -36.79 4.29 7.51
C GLY A 317 -36.90 4.97 6.13
N ASN A 318 -36.06 5.95 5.81
CA ASN A 318 -36.06 6.56 4.48
C ASN A 318 -35.42 5.62 3.45
N VAL A 319 -36.21 5.16 2.48
CA VAL A 319 -35.77 4.24 1.42
C VAL A 319 -34.79 4.84 0.41
N ARG A 320 -34.60 6.17 0.44
CA ARG A 320 -33.65 6.90 -0.43
C ARG A 320 -32.30 7.15 0.25
N ARG A 321 -32.12 6.70 1.50
CA ARG A 321 -30.87 6.89 2.24
C ARG A 321 -29.71 6.23 1.50
N ILE A 322 -28.60 6.94 1.37
CA ILE A 322 -27.40 6.39 0.73
C ILE A 322 -26.73 5.41 1.70
N PRO A 323 -26.44 4.17 1.26
CA PRO A 323 -25.75 3.20 2.10
C PRO A 323 -24.30 3.61 2.38
N THR A 324 -23.81 3.20 3.54
CA THR A 324 -22.38 3.13 3.86
C THR A 324 -21.62 2.32 2.81
N LEU A 325 -20.28 2.42 2.82
CA LEU A 325 -19.41 1.58 2.00
C LEU A 325 -19.54 0.06 2.31
N TRP A 326 -20.18 -0.30 3.42
CA TRP A 326 -20.53 -1.69 3.77
C TRP A 326 -21.91 -2.13 3.26
N GLY A 327 -22.68 -1.22 2.65
CA GLY A 327 -24.04 -1.50 2.17
C GLY A 327 -25.14 -1.30 3.22
N GLU A 328 -24.79 -0.91 4.44
CA GLU A 328 -25.74 -0.62 5.51
C GLU A 328 -26.27 0.80 5.41
N VAL A 329 -27.54 1.01 5.77
CA VAL A 329 -28.10 2.36 5.84
C VAL A 329 -27.75 3.08 7.13
N ALA A 330 -27.56 2.37 8.25
CA ALA A 330 -27.26 2.98 9.55
C ALA A 330 -25.86 3.65 9.57
N ASN A 331 -25.71 4.77 10.29
CA ASN A 331 -24.42 5.42 10.55
C ASN A 331 -23.68 4.72 11.72
N SER A 332 -23.85 3.41 11.84
CA SER A 332 -23.36 2.60 12.95
C SER A 332 -22.97 1.22 12.42
N VAL A 333 -21.93 0.62 13.01
CA VAL A 333 -21.46 -0.70 12.60
C VAL A 333 -22.47 -1.78 12.97
N VAL A 334 -22.75 -2.65 12.02
CA VAL A 334 -23.25 -4.00 12.28
C VAL A 334 -22.10 -4.95 11.94
N GLN A 335 -21.62 -5.70 12.94
CA GLN A 335 -20.56 -6.68 12.70
C GLN A 335 -21.09 -7.86 11.87
N GLY A 336 -20.25 -8.40 10.98
CA GLY A 336 -20.60 -9.57 10.16
C GLY A 336 -21.45 -9.27 8.93
N VAL A 337 -21.52 -8.01 8.49
CA VAL A 337 -22.22 -7.64 7.24
C VAL A 337 -21.43 -8.07 6.02
N SER A 338 -22.15 -8.53 4.99
CA SER A 338 -21.58 -8.84 3.68
C SER A 338 -21.28 -7.55 2.89
N SER A 339 -20.17 -6.88 3.20
CA SER A 339 -19.66 -5.75 2.43
C SER A 339 -19.21 -6.16 1.02
N LYS A 340 -18.85 -5.17 0.19
CA LYS A 340 -18.41 -5.40 -1.20
C LYS A 340 -16.95 -5.04 -1.43
N TYR A 341 -16.37 -5.64 -2.47
CA TYR A 341 -15.02 -5.33 -2.97
C TYR A 341 -13.95 -5.23 -1.85
N ILE A 342 -13.26 -4.10 -1.75
CA ILE A 342 -12.21 -3.81 -0.76
C ILE A 342 -12.74 -3.47 0.64
N PHE A 343 -14.06 -3.41 0.85
CA PHE A 343 -14.67 -3.11 2.16
C PHE A 343 -15.08 -4.38 2.92
N ARG A 344 -14.80 -5.57 2.38
CA ARG A 344 -14.98 -6.85 3.07
C ARG A 344 -13.90 -7.06 4.12
N ASP A 345 -14.26 -7.66 5.24
CA ASP A 345 -13.32 -7.94 6.35
C ASP A 345 -12.13 -8.81 5.90
N GLY A 346 -12.35 -9.76 5.01
CA GLY A 346 -11.30 -10.60 4.42
C GLY A 346 -10.86 -10.16 3.02
N ALA A 347 -11.07 -8.89 2.63
CA ALA A 347 -10.53 -8.42 1.36
C ALA A 347 -9.03 -8.23 1.47
N ASP A 348 -8.28 -8.81 0.53
CA ASP A 348 -6.88 -8.47 0.36
C ASP A 348 -6.75 -7.01 -0.08
N PHE A 349 -5.71 -6.34 0.40
CA PHE A 349 -5.42 -4.96 0.02
C PHE A 349 -4.33 -4.91 -1.06
N PRO A 350 -4.63 -4.39 -2.27
CA PRO A 350 -3.65 -4.30 -3.34
C PRO A 350 -2.67 -3.15 -3.10
N ILE A 351 -1.37 -3.44 -3.13
CA ILE A 351 -0.30 -2.45 -3.05
C ILE A 351 0.15 -2.02 -4.45
N ILE A 352 0.30 -2.99 -5.35
CA ILE A 352 0.54 -2.79 -6.79
C ILE A 352 -0.24 -3.84 -7.57
N THR A 353 -0.91 -3.42 -8.64
CA THR A 353 -1.72 -4.33 -9.49
C THR A 353 -1.23 -4.38 -10.93
N TYR A 354 -1.53 -5.48 -11.61
CA TYR A 354 -1.30 -5.63 -13.04
C TYR A 354 -2.08 -4.59 -13.85
N ALA A 355 -3.31 -4.26 -13.42
CA ALA A 355 -4.10 -3.22 -14.06
C ALA A 355 -3.36 -1.87 -14.04
N GLU A 356 -2.81 -1.49 -12.88
CA GLU A 356 -1.98 -0.29 -12.75
C GLU A 356 -0.76 -0.33 -13.67
N VAL A 357 -0.01 -1.44 -13.70
CA VAL A 357 1.15 -1.61 -14.61
C VAL A 357 0.76 -1.44 -16.07
N GLN A 358 -0.40 -1.96 -16.48
CA GLN A 358 -0.89 -1.78 -17.85
C GLN A 358 -1.30 -0.33 -18.14
N PHE A 359 -1.88 0.39 -17.17
CA PHE A 359 -2.16 1.82 -17.34
C PHE A 359 -0.87 2.65 -17.40
N MET A 360 0.16 2.31 -16.61
CA MET A 360 1.47 2.94 -16.70
C MET A 360 2.10 2.75 -18.08
N LYS A 361 2.05 1.51 -18.60
CA LYS A 361 2.51 1.19 -19.96
C LYS A 361 1.70 1.97 -21.03
N ALA A 362 0.39 2.05 -20.85
CA ALA A 362 -0.49 2.76 -21.78
C ALA A 362 -0.15 4.25 -21.86
N GLU A 363 0.02 4.91 -20.70
CA GLU A 363 0.38 6.33 -20.64
C GLU A 363 1.76 6.61 -21.23
N ALA A 364 2.77 5.79 -20.89
CA ALA A 364 4.11 5.95 -21.45
C ALA A 364 4.11 5.81 -22.97
N ALA A 365 3.45 4.77 -23.50
CA ALA A 365 3.30 4.56 -24.95
C ALA A 365 2.56 5.72 -25.63
N PHE A 366 1.47 6.20 -25.01
CA PHE A 366 0.71 7.34 -25.50
C PHE A 366 1.57 8.60 -25.61
N LYS A 367 2.34 8.92 -24.55
CA LYS A 367 3.22 10.09 -24.50
C LYS A 367 4.31 10.07 -25.57
N LYS A 368 4.83 8.89 -25.93
CA LYS A 368 5.82 8.76 -27.02
C LYS A 368 5.23 8.60 -28.43
N GLY A 369 3.91 8.67 -28.56
CA GLY A 369 3.21 8.56 -29.85
C GLY A 369 2.98 7.12 -30.34
N ASP A 370 3.28 6.10 -29.53
CA ASP A 370 2.99 4.70 -29.87
C ASP A 370 1.54 4.35 -29.50
N ARG A 371 0.62 4.75 -30.39
CA ARG A 371 -0.82 4.56 -30.19
C ARG A 371 -1.24 3.09 -30.14
N ALA A 372 -0.56 2.21 -30.87
CA ALA A 372 -0.89 0.79 -30.88
C ALA A 372 -0.60 0.15 -29.53
N VAL A 373 0.61 0.36 -28.99
CA VAL A 373 0.98 -0.16 -27.67
C VAL A 373 0.13 0.47 -26.57
N ALA A 374 -0.17 1.77 -26.67
CA ALA A 374 -1.03 2.47 -25.73
C ALA A 374 -2.43 1.84 -25.65
N TYR A 375 -3.03 1.58 -26.81
CA TYR A 375 -4.36 0.99 -26.93
C TYR A 375 -4.44 -0.41 -26.34
N ASP A 376 -3.50 -1.27 -26.71
CA ASP A 376 -3.47 -2.64 -26.23
C ASP A 376 -3.26 -2.71 -24.72
N ALA A 377 -2.34 -1.88 -24.19
CA ALA A 377 -2.08 -1.80 -22.76
C ALA A 377 -3.31 -1.24 -22.00
N PHE A 378 -3.94 -0.18 -22.50
CA PHE A 378 -5.15 0.38 -21.91
C PHE A 378 -6.27 -0.67 -21.79
N ARG A 379 -6.54 -1.43 -22.86
CA ARG A 379 -7.55 -2.49 -22.85
C ARG A 379 -7.21 -3.61 -21.87
N ARG A 380 -5.95 -4.02 -21.79
CA ARG A 380 -5.49 -4.99 -20.79
C ARG A 380 -5.67 -4.47 -19.36
N GLY A 381 -5.40 -3.18 -19.13
CA GLY A 381 -5.64 -2.52 -17.84
C GLY A 381 -7.10 -2.55 -17.43
N VAL A 382 -8.02 -2.18 -18.34
CA VAL A 382 -9.47 -2.24 -18.09
C VAL A 382 -9.93 -3.67 -17.83
N SER A 383 -9.52 -4.63 -18.68
CA SER A 383 -9.82 -6.06 -18.51
C SER A 383 -9.39 -6.56 -17.13
N ALA A 384 -8.14 -6.30 -16.76
CA ALA A 384 -7.57 -6.74 -15.49
C ALA A 384 -8.26 -6.10 -14.28
N ALA A 385 -8.62 -4.82 -14.35
CA ALA A 385 -9.35 -4.14 -13.27
C ALA A 385 -10.76 -4.72 -13.10
N MET A 386 -11.44 -5.08 -14.18
CA MET A 386 -12.75 -5.74 -14.14
C MET A 386 -12.68 -7.14 -13.55
N GLU A 387 -11.71 -7.93 -13.98
CA GLU A 387 -11.46 -9.27 -13.42
C GLU A 387 -11.15 -9.19 -11.92
N TYR A 388 -10.32 -8.23 -11.50
CA TYR A 388 -9.97 -8.03 -10.10
C TYR A 388 -11.20 -7.65 -9.24
N ALA A 389 -12.13 -6.88 -9.80
CA ALA A 389 -13.40 -6.55 -9.15
C ALA A 389 -14.40 -7.73 -9.11
N GLY A 390 -14.15 -8.81 -9.83
CA GLY A 390 -15.02 -9.99 -9.91
C GLY A 390 -16.06 -9.94 -11.04
N VAL A 391 -15.86 -9.10 -12.05
CA VAL A 391 -16.72 -9.08 -13.24
C VAL A 391 -16.55 -10.39 -14.02
N THR A 392 -17.65 -10.97 -14.49
CA THR A 392 -17.61 -12.20 -15.30
C THR A 392 -16.95 -11.93 -16.65
N ALA A 393 -16.28 -12.94 -17.22
CA ALA A 393 -15.65 -12.82 -18.53
C ALA A 393 -16.62 -12.31 -19.60
N ALA A 394 -17.86 -12.83 -19.64
CA ALA A 394 -18.87 -12.38 -20.59
C ALA A 394 -19.23 -10.89 -20.47
N ALA A 395 -19.44 -10.39 -19.25
CA ALA A 395 -19.78 -8.98 -19.02
C ALA A 395 -18.60 -8.05 -19.33
N ARG A 396 -17.38 -8.47 -18.97
CA ARG A 396 -16.13 -7.78 -19.31
C ARG A 396 -15.95 -7.67 -20.82
N ASP A 397 -16.07 -8.78 -21.54
CA ASP A 397 -15.85 -8.83 -22.99
C ASP A 397 -16.89 -8.00 -23.74
N ALA A 398 -18.16 -8.01 -23.28
CA ALA A 398 -19.21 -7.15 -23.80
C ALA A 398 -18.91 -5.66 -23.58
N PHE A 399 -18.41 -5.27 -22.39
CA PHE A 399 -18.03 -3.89 -22.12
C PHE A 399 -16.82 -3.44 -22.96
N LEU A 400 -15.80 -4.29 -23.09
CA LEU A 400 -14.60 -4.04 -23.90
C LEU A 400 -14.90 -3.92 -25.40
N ALA A 401 -15.94 -4.58 -25.89
CA ALA A 401 -16.44 -4.45 -27.27
C ALA A 401 -17.43 -3.27 -27.43
N GLY A 402 -17.87 -2.67 -26.32
CA GLY A 402 -18.83 -1.59 -26.29
C GLY A 402 -18.22 -0.22 -26.63
N ARG A 403 -19.10 0.77 -26.75
CA ARG A 403 -18.74 2.17 -27.06
C ARG A 403 -18.27 3.00 -25.85
N ALA A 404 -18.11 2.37 -24.68
CA ALA A 404 -17.61 3.06 -23.48
C ALA A 404 -16.13 3.41 -23.60
N LEU A 405 -15.39 2.66 -24.44
CA LEU A 405 -13.96 2.76 -24.63
C LEU A 405 -13.65 3.16 -26.09
N PRO A 406 -12.46 3.71 -26.35
CA PRO A 406 -11.96 3.90 -27.71
C PRO A 406 -12.06 2.61 -28.55
N ALA A 407 -12.55 2.71 -29.78
CA ALA A 407 -12.79 1.55 -30.64
C ALA A 407 -11.50 1.06 -31.31
N THR A 408 -10.55 1.95 -31.54
CA THR A 408 -9.26 1.68 -32.17
C THR A 408 -8.14 2.51 -31.54
N ALA A 409 -6.89 2.19 -31.88
CA ALA A 409 -5.74 2.98 -31.47
C ALA A 409 -5.77 4.42 -32.01
N ALA A 410 -6.48 4.69 -33.11
CA ALA A 410 -6.63 6.03 -33.67
C ALA A 410 -7.60 6.91 -32.88
N ASP A 411 -8.45 6.28 -32.04
CA ASP A 411 -9.42 6.98 -31.19
C ASP A 411 -8.82 7.38 -29.82
N LEU A 412 -7.52 7.13 -29.61
CA LEU A 412 -6.73 7.62 -28.47
C LEU A 412 -6.10 8.99 -28.76
#